data_AF-A0A0G0SZM7-F1
#
_entry.id   AF-A0A0G0SZM7-F1
#
_cell.length_a   1.000
_cell.length_b   1.000
_cell.length_c   1.000
_cell.angle_alpha   90.00
_cell.angle_beta   90.00
_cell.angle_gamma   90.00
#
_symmetry.space_group_name_H-M   'P 1'
#
loop_
_entity.id
_entity.type
_entity.pdbx_description
1 polymer ?
#
loop_
_entity_poly.entity_id
_entity_poly.type
_entity_poly.pdbx_seq_one_letter_code
_entity_poly.pdbx_strand_id
1 'polypeptide(L)'
;MFKAIISKKQIILKSFLIFWLVIATGYIIFDLYSRYQVSLLRQAYNAGLTDTINNVIRQAEESKCQPFDAYSGEKKVSLIDVKCLQNTAQEEAPKQ
;
A
#
# COMPACT_ATOMS: atom_id res chain seq x y z
N MET A 1 2.76 8.67 -57.25
CA MET A 1 3.57 7.43 -57.16
C MET A 1 4.91 7.74 -56.50
N PHE A 2 5.04 7.56 -55.18
CA PHE A 2 6.30 7.81 -54.47
C PHE A 2 7.23 6.58 -54.63
N LYS A 3 7.98 6.55 -55.73
CA LYS A 3 9.04 5.56 -55.92
C LYS A 3 10.29 6.06 -55.17
N ALA A 4 10.39 5.69 -53.90
CA ALA A 4 11.64 5.89 -53.17
C ALA A 4 12.67 4.92 -53.74
N ILE A 5 13.74 5.44 -54.34
CA ILE A 5 14.93 4.66 -54.68
C ILE A 5 15.67 4.43 -53.36
N ILE A 6 15.27 3.39 -52.64
CA ILE A 6 15.81 3.11 -51.31
C ILE A 6 17.13 2.35 -51.47
N SER A 7 18.25 3.03 -51.27
CA SER A 7 19.56 2.38 -51.12
C SER A 7 19.53 1.39 -49.94
N LYS A 8 20.23 0.25 -50.04
CA LYS A 8 20.27 -0.80 -48.98
C LYS A 8 20.55 -0.22 -47.58
N LYS A 9 21.35 0.85 -47.50
CA LYS A 9 21.66 1.58 -46.26
C LYS A 9 20.42 2.25 -45.63
N GLN A 10 19.50 2.75 -46.44
CA GLN A 10 18.26 3.42 -45.99
C GLN A 10 17.21 2.42 -45.48
N ILE A 11 17.19 1.19 -46.01
CA ILE A 11 16.32 0.11 -45.50
C ILE A 11 16.78 -0.31 -44.10
N ILE A 12 18.09 -0.51 -43.92
CA ILE A 12 18.67 -0.90 -42.64
C ILE A 12 18.42 0.18 -41.58
N LEU A 13 18.63 1.45 -41.91
CA LEU A 13 18.37 2.57 -41.00
C LEU A 13 16.90 2.63 -40.56
N LYS A 14 15.96 2.50 -41.51
CA LYS A 14 14.52 2.50 -41.18
C LYS A 14 14.12 1.31 -40.33
N SER A 15 14.64 0.12 -40.64
CA SER A 15 14.38 -1.09 -39.86
C SER A 15 14.90 -0.96 -38.43
N PHE A 16 16.11 -0.42 -38.24
CA PHE A 16 16.68 -0.16 -36.92
C PHE A 16 15.84 0.86 -36.13
N LEU A 17 15.38 1.93 -36.80
CA LEU A 17 14.56 2.97 -36.15
C LEU A 17 13.20 2.42 -35.70
N ILE A 18 12.54 1.60 -36.53
CA ILE A 18 11.28 0.94 -36.17
C ILE A 18 11.51 -0.04 -35.01
N PHE A 19 12.57 -0.85 -35.08
CA PHE A 19 12.91 -1.79 -34.02
C PHE A 19 13.19 -1.09 -32.69
N TRP A 20 13.95 0.00 -32.71
CA TRP A 20 14.20 0.84 -31.55
C TRP A 20 12.89 1.39 -30.95
N LEU A 21 11.97 1.86 -31.80
CA LEU A 21 10.70 2.41 -31.37
C LEU A 21 9.81 1.35 -30.69
N VAL A 22 9.81 0.11 -31.20
CA VAL A 22 9.10 -1.01 -30.60
C VAL A 22 9.68 -1.35 -29.22
N ILE A 23 11.02 -1.41 -29.09
CA ILE A 23 11.67 -1.66 -27.79
C ILE A 23 11.35 -0.55 -26.80
N ALA A 24 11.49 0.72 -27.21
CA ALA A 24 11.22 1.86 -26.35
C ALA A 24 9.76 1.86 -25.85
N THR A 25 8.82 1.59 -26.76
CA THR A 25 7.39 1.51 -26.41
C THR A 25 7.12 0.36 -25.45
N GLY A 26 7.66 -0.83 -25.71
CA GLY A 26 7.51 -1.99 -24.82
C GLY A 26 8.08 -1.74 -23.43
N TYR A 27 9.25 -1.09 -23.35
CA TYR A 27 9.87 -0.73 -22.08
C TYR A 27 9.02 0.24 -21.26
N ILE A 28 8.48 1.30 -21.89
CA ILE A 28 7.62 2.28 -21.22
C ILE A 28 6.35 1.61 -20.68
N ILE A 29 5.71 0.75 -21.48
CA ILE A 29 4.51 0.02 -21.05
C ILE A 29 4.82 -0.88 -19.85
N PHE A 30 5.94 -1.60 -19.89
CA PHE A 30 6.36 -2.46 -18.79
C PHE A 30 6.66 -1.67 -17.51
N ASP A 31 7.39 -0.56 -17.61
CA ASP A 31 7.69 0.32 -16.47
C ASP A 31 6.40 0.90 -15.87
N LEU A 32 5.46 1.35 -16.71
CA LEU A 32 4.18 1.88 -16.26
C LEU A 32 3.34 0.80 -15.55
N TYR A 33 3.29 -0.41 -16.10
CA TYR A 33 2.57 -1.54 -15.49
C TYR A 33 3.18 -1.95 -14.16
N SER A 34 4.51 -2.01 -14.07
CA SER A 34 5.23 -2.34 -12.83
C SER A 34 4.96 -1.30 -11.75
N ARG A 35 5.05 0.00 -12.07
CA ARG A 35 4.72 1.07 -11.12
C ARG A 35 3.26 1.03 -10.67
N TYR A 36 2.34 0.76 -11.59
CA TYR A 36 0.91 0.68 -11.28
C TYR A 36 0.61 -0.46 -10.31
N GLN A 37 1.14 -1.65 -10.57
CA GLN A 37 1.04 -2.82 -9.67
C GLN A 37 1.59 -2.50 -8.27
N VAL A 38 2.81 -1.94 -8.20
CA VAL A 38 3.45 -1.59 -6.92
C VAL A 38 2.63 -0.53 -6.16
N SER A 39 2.09 0.46 -6.86
CA SER A 39 1.25 1.50 -6.24
C SER A 39 -0.05 0.95 -5.68
N LEU A 40 -0.74 0.06 -6.41
CA LEU A 40 -1.97 -0.57 -5.97
C LEU A 40 -1.73 -1.49 -4.77
N LEU A 41 -0.67 -2.30 -4.81
CA LEU A 41 -0.30 -3.14 -3.66
C LEU A 41 -0.02 -2.30 -2.42
N ARG A 42 0.73 -1.21 -2.57
CA ARG A 42 1.04 -0.30 -1.45
C ARG A 42 -0.21 0.40 -0.93
N GLN A 43 -1.11 0.80 -1.82
CA GLN A 43 -2.37 1.44 -1.44
C GLN A 43 -3.30 0.47 -0.70
N ALA A 44 -3.48 -0.75 -1.21
CA ALA A 44 -4.28 -1.78 -0.56
C ALA A 44 -3.70 -2.17 0.80
N TYR A 45 -2.38 -2.30 0.90
CA TYR A 45 -1.70 -2.58 2.17
C TYR A 45 -1.92 -1.46 3.19
N ASN A 46 -1.71 -0.21 2.80
CA ASN A 46 -1.95 0.95 3.67
C ASN A 46 -3.43 1.07 4.07
N ALA A 47 -4.36 0.77 3.16
CA ALA A 47 -5.78 0.79 3.45
C ALA A 47 -6.15 -0.28 4.49
N GLY A 48 -5.66 -1.52 4.33
CA GLY A 48 -5.90 -2.60 5.30
C GLY A 48 -5.29 -2.32 6.68
N LEU A 49 -4.09 -1.75 6.73
CA LEU A 49 -3.49 -1.29 7.99
C LEU A 49 -4.34 -0.21 8.65
N THR A 50 -4.76 0.79 7.88
CA THR A 50 -5.58 1.90 8.40
C THR A 50 -6.92 1.40 8.93
N ASP A 51 -7.58 0.50 8.21
CA ASP A 51 -8.85 -0.09 8.62
C ASP A 51 -8.71 -0.93 9.90
N THR A 52 -7.65 -1.73 9.99
CA THR A 52 -7.35 -2.53 11.20
C THR A 52 -7.12 -1.63 12.41
N ILE A 53 -6.31 -0.58 12.25
CA ILE A 53 -6.03 0.38 13.33
C ILE A 53 -7.31 1.12 13.73
N ASN A 54 -8.09 1.59 12.76
CA ASN A 54 -9.37 2.27 13.03
C ASN A 54 -10.35 1.36 13.77
N ASN A 55 -10.39 0.07 13.46
CA ASN A 55 -11.24 -0.88 14.17
C ASN A 55 -10.79 -1.09 15.62
N VAL A 56 -9.48 -1.14 15.88
CA VAL A 56 -8.94 -1.20 17.25
C VAL A 56 -9.26 0.09 18.03
N ILE A 57 -9.09 1.26 17.41
CA ILE A 57 -9.44 2.55 18.01
C ILE A 57 -10.93 2.59 18.34
N ARG A 58 -11.80 2.22 17.39
CA ARG A 58 -13.25 2.19 17.59
C ARG A 58 -13.64 1.23 18.72
N GLN A 59 -13.04 0.04 18.79
CA GLN A 59 -13.28 -0.90 19.88
C GLN A 59 -12.82 -0.36 21.23
N ALA A 60 -11.69 0.35 21.28
CA ALA A 60 -11.23 1.00 22.51
C ALA A 60 -12.16 2.13 22.97
N GLU A 61 -12.75 2.89 22.05
CA GLU A 61 -13.76 3.92 22.36
C GLU A 61 -15.09 3.30 22.81
N GLU A 62 -15.56 2.25 22.13
CA GLU A 62 -16.83 1.58 22.42
C GLU A 62 -16.76 0.69 23.67
N SER A 63 -15.60 0.12 24.01
CA SER A 63 -15.46 -0.80 25.14
C SER A 63 -15.60 -0.13 26.50
N LYS A 64 -15.64 1.21 26.57
CA LYS A 64 -15.86 1.98 27.82
C LYS A 64 -15.01 1.47 28.98
N CYS A 65 -13.71 1.34 28.77
CA CYS A 65 -12.76 0.82 29.76
C CYS A 65 -12.89 -0.66 30.13
N GLN A 66 -13.64 -1.44 29.36
CA GLN A 66 -13.61 -2.90 29.48
C GLN A 66 -12.51 -3.49 28.57
N PRO A 67 -11.84 -4.56 29.02
CA PRO A 67 -10.92 -5.30 28.18
C PRO A 67 -11.63 -5.86 26.94
N PHE A 68 -10.98 -5.78 25.77
CA PHE A 68 -11.46 -6.38 24.53
C PHE A 68 -10.37 -7.22 23.88
N ASP A 69 -10.76 -8.22 23.11
CA ASP A 69 -9.81 -9.16 22.51
C ASP A 69 -9.40 -8.70 21.10
N ALA A 70 -8.09 -8.57 20.89
CA ALA A 70 -7.51 -8.37 19.56
C ALA A 70 -6.83 -9.64 19.06
N TYR A 71 -7.00 -9.91 17.77
CA TYR A 71 -6.51 -11.11 17.12
C TYR A 71 -5.51 -10.75 16.04
N SER A 72 -4.38 -11.46 16.00
CA SER A 72 -3.39 -11.40 14.91
C SER A 72 -2.99 -12.82 14.54
N GLY A 73 -3.60 -13.35 13.48
CA GLY A 73 -3.49 -14.77 13.13
C GLY A 73 -4.06 -15.66 14.25
N GLU A 74 -3.24 -16.59 14.77
CA GLU A 74 -3.61 -17.47 15.89
C GLU A 74 -3.37 -16.84 17.27
N LYS A 75 -2.75 -15.66 17.33
CA LYS A 75 -2.44 -15.00 18.60
C LYS A 75 -3.60 -14.12 19.03
N LYS A 76 -4.08 -14.37 20.26
CA LYS A 76 -5.10 -13.58 20.94
C LYS A 76 -4.45 -12.79 22.07
N VAL A 77 -4.72 -11.49 22.14
CA VAL A 77 -4.29 -10.62 23.25
C VAL A 77 -5.48 -9.81 23.74
N SER A 78 -5.59 -9.63 25.06
CA SER A 78 -6.60 -8.75 25.66
C SER A 78 -6.02 -7.35 25.80
N LEU A 79 -6.71 -6.37 25.24
CA LEU A 79 -6.31 -4.96 25.23
C LEU A 79 -7.27 -4.15 26.11
N ILE A 80 -6.73 -3.14 26.78
CA ILE A 80 -7.47 -2.13 27.51
C ILE A 80 -6.84 -0.77 27.25
N ASP A 81 -7.64 0.29 27.15
CA ASP A 81 -7.12 1.65 27.01
C ASP A 81 -6.36 2.04 28.29
N VAL A 82 -5.11 2.48 28.12
CA VAL A 82 -4.24 2.92 29.21
C VAL A 82 -4.82 4.12 29.96
N LYS A 83 -5.63 4.97 29.30
CA LYS A 83 -6.35 6.07 29.96
C LYS A 83 -7.29 5.56 31.06
N CYS A 84 -7.86 4.38 30.87
CA CYS A 84 -8.73 3.75 31.86
C CYS A 84 -7.96 3.26 33.08
N LEU A 85 -6.73 2.77 32.90
CA LEU A 85 -5.86 2.35 34.00
C LEU A 85 -5.40 3.54 34.86
N GLN A 86 -5.21 4.72 34.27
CA GLN A 86 -4.82 5.92 35.02
C GLN A 86 -5.94 6.47 35.91
N ASN A 87 -7.21 6.33 35.50
CA ASN A 87 -8.34 6.80 36.32
C ASN A 87 -8.54 5.94 37.58
N THR A 88 -8.32 4.63 37.50
CA THR A 88 -8.40 3.74 38.67
C THR A 88 -7.27 4.00 39.67
N ALA A 89 -6.07 4.32 39.19
CA ALA A 89 -4.91 4.62 40.05
C ALA A 89 -5.06 5.93 40.85
N GLN A 90 -5.90 6.88 40.40
CA GLN A 90 -6.16 8.12 41.13
C GLN A 90 -7.26 7.98 42.20
N GLU A 91 -8.10 6.94 42.12
CA GLU A 91 -9.14 6.67 43.12
C GLU A 91 -8.62 5.89 44.33
N GLU A 92 -7.47 5.21 44.18
CA GLU A 92 -6.79 4.44 45.25
C GLU A 92 -5.63 5.17 45.93
N ALA A 93 -5.39 6.46 45.66
CA ALA A 93 -4.50 7.25 46.50
C ALA A 93 -5.26 7.61 47.79
N PRO A 94 -4.93 7.03 48.97
CA PRO A 94 -5.56 7.41 50.21
C PRO A 94 -5.32 8.90 50.42
N LYS A 95 -6.40 9.69 50.43
CA LYS A 95 -6.38 11.03 51.00
C LYS A 95 -5.88 10.89 52.44
N GLN A 96 -4.64 11.30 52.68
CA GLN A 96 -4.14 11.60 54.02
C GLN A 96 -4.79 12.88 54.54
#